data_AF-A0A5C5UNF9-F1
#
_entry.id   AF-A0A5C5UNF9-F1
#
_cell.length_a   1.000
_cell.length_b   1.000
_cell.length_c   1.000
_cell.angle_alpha   90.00
_cell.angle_beta   90.00
_cell.angle_gamma   90.00
#
_symmetry.space_group_name_H-M   'P 1'
#
loop_
_entity.id
_entity.type
_entity.pdbx_description
1 polymer ?
#
loop_
_entity_poly.entity_id
_entity_poly.type
_entity_poly.pdbx_seq_one_letter_code
_entity_poly.pdbx_strand_id
1 'polypeptide(L)'
;MMIADEAKQYIQSILDEQKAEGLRIYAVAGCCGPQIGLSLDAPEAADEVTDVNGIRLAISSDAKEAASSLTLDFDAQGEQPGLVMVGAPNCC
;
A
#
# COMPACT_ATOMS: atom_id res chain seq x y z
N MET A 1 3.24 9.37 -2.54
CA MET A 1 3.39 8.15 -1.74
C MET A 1 4.81 8.01 -1.23
N MET A 2 4.96 7.69 0.05
CA MET A 2 6.21 7.25 0.65
C MET A 2 5.99 5.88 1.33
N ILE A 3 7.05 5.09 1.44
CA ILE A 3 7.03 3.80 2.16
C ILE A 3 8.09 3.90 3.25
N ALA A 4 7.69 3.71 4.51
CA ALA A 4 8.61 3.66 5.64
C ALA A 4 9.52 2.43 5.54
N ASP A 5 10.72 2.51 6.11
CA ASP A 5 11.68 1.41 6.07
C ASP A 5 11.13 0.11 6.70
N GLU A 6 10.36 0.23 7.79
CA GLU A 6 9.72 -0.91 8.46
C GLU A 6 8.70 -1.61 7.55
N ALA A 7 7.84 -0.83 6.87
CA ALA A 7 6.93 -1.36 5.86
C ALA A 7 7.66 -2.03 4.72
N LYS A 8 8.75 -1.43 4.22
CA LYS A 8 9.57 -2.03 3.16
C LYS A 8 10.07 -3.41 3.57
N GLN A 9 10.65 -3.56 4.77
CA GLN A 9 11.19 -4.85 5.22
C GLN A 9 10.10 -5.93 5.31
N TYR A 10 8.93 -5.56 5.82
CA TYR A 10 7.80 -6.48 5.93
C TYR A 10 7.27 -6.88 4.55
N ILE A 11 7.03 -5.91 3.66
CA ILE A 11 6.57 -6.16 2.29
C ILE A 11 7.55 -7.06 1.56
N GLN A 12 8.85 -6.77 1.65
CA GLN A 12 9.88 -7.54 0.97
C GLN A 12 9.95 -9.00 1.46
N SER A 13 9.73 -9.22 2.76
CA SER A 13 9.62 -10.58 3.33
C SER A 13 8.43 -11.33 2.75
N ILE A 14 7.25 -10.69 2.73
CA ILE A 14 6.02 -11.30 2.18
C ILE A 14 6.15 -11.57 0.68
N LEU A 15 6.74 -10.64 -0.07
CA LEU A 15 6.95 -10.80 -1.51
C LEU A 15 7.83 -12.01 -1.81
N ASP A 16 8.90 -12.23 -1.03
CA ASP A 16 9.76 -13.40 -1.15
C ASP A 16 8.99 -14.69 -0.79
N GLU A 17 8.27 -14.67 0.34
CA GLU A 17 7.46 -15.82 0.81
C GLU A 17 6.38 -16.23 -0.20
N GLN A 18 5.67 -15.25 -0.78
CA GLN A 18 4.60 -15.48 -1.75
C GLN A 18 5.11 -15.55 -3.19
N LYS A 19 6.41 -15.34 -3.43
CA LYS A 19 7.01 -15.20 -4.76
C LYS A 19 6.27 -14.19 -5.65
N ALA A 20 5.79 -13.11 -5.03
CA ALA A 20 5.11 -12.04 -5.73
C ALA A 20 6.13 -11.05 -6.30
N GLU A 21 5.82 -10.50 -7.47
CA GLU A 21 6.71 -9.55 -8.14
C GLU A 21 6.63 -8.13 -7.57
N GLY A 22 5.60 -7.84 -6.78
CA GLY A 22 5.34 -6.51 -6.25
C GLY A 22 4.05 -6.47 -5.43
N LEU A 23 3.75 -5.27 -4.93
CA LEU A 23 2.55 -4.99 -4.15
C LEU A 23 1.60 -4.11 -4.95
N ARG A 24 0.33 -4.46 -4.95
CA ARG A 24 -0.75 -3.74 -5.61
C ARG A 24 -1.59 -2.97 -4.59
N ILE A 25 -1.85 -1.71 -4.89
CA ILE A 25 -2.63 -0.78 -4.09
C ILE A 25 -3.88 -0.40 -4.88
N TYR A 26 -5.03 -0.61 -4.28
CA TYR A 26 -6.32 -0.28 -4.88
C TYR A 26 -7.21 0.40 -3.85
N ALA A 27 -8.18 1.18 -4.30
CA ALA A 27 -9.16 1.79 -3.42
C ALA A 27 -10.44 0.97 -3.46
N VAL A 28 -11.07 0.86 -2.29
CA VAL A 28 -12.32 0.14 -2.05
C VAL A 28 -13.29 1.13 -1.42
N ALA A 29 -14.52 1.14 -1.90
CA ALA A 29 -15.55 2.02 -1.35
C ALA A 29 -15.85 1.65 0.10
N GLY A 30 -15.46 2.53 1.04
CA GLY A 30 -15.80 2.40 2.45
C GLY A 30 -16.93 3.34 2.85
N CYS A 31 -17.58 3.03 3.98
CA CYS A 31 -18.64 3.85 4.56
C CYS A 31 -18.15 5.26 4.97
N CYS A 32 -16.86 5.39 5.31
CA CYS A 32 -16.22 6.64 5.76
C CYS A 32 -15.16 7.16 4.78
N GLY A 33 -15.35 6.92 3.48
CA GLY A 33 -14.40 7.27 2.42
C GLY A 33 -13.73 6.05 1.79
N PRO A 34 -12.96 6.25 0.70
CA PRO A 34 -12.25 5.17 0.04
C PRO A 34 -11.23 4.56 1.01
N GLN A 35 -11.43 3.29 1.34
CA GLN A 35 -10.44 2.50 2.05
C GLN A 35 -9.41 2.05 1.04
N ILE A 36 -8.14 2.09 1.40
CA ILE A 36 -7.09 1.59 0.51
C ILE A 36 -6.83 0.13 0.89
N GLY A 37 -6.93 -0.75 -0.11
CA GLY A 37 -6.60 -2.15 -0.04
C GLY A 37 -5.20 -2.43 -0.59
N LEU A 38 -4.57 -3.48 -0.07
CA LEU A 38 -3.25 -3.95 -0.48
C LEU A 38 -3.36 -5.42 -0.88
N SER A 39 -2.77 -5.76 -2.02
CA SER A 39 -2.75 -7.09 -2.60
C SER A 39 -1.36 -7.43 -3.12
N LEU A 40 -1.03 -8.71 -3.24
CA LEU A 40 0.23 -9.19 -3.84
C LEU A 40 0.05 -9.60 -5.30
N ASP A 41 -1.08 -9.23 -5.89
CA ASP A 41 -1.45 -9.55 -7.26
C ASP A 41 -0.60 -8.75 -8.26
N ALA A 42 -0.52 -9.30 -9.48
CA ALA A 42 0.11 -8.60 -10.60
C ALA A 42 -0.61 -7.26 -10.90
N PRO A 43 0.12 -6.24 -11.38
CA PRO A 43 -0.48 -4.98 -11.84
C PRO A 43 -1.53 -5.21 -12.92
N GLU A 44 -2.66 -4.52 -12.83
CA GLU A 44 -3.64 -4.45 -13.91
C GLU A 44 -3.25 -3.41 -14.96
N ALA A 45 -3.87 -3.48 -16.15
CA ALA A 45 -3.54 -2.60 -17.28
C ALA A 45 -3.77 -1.09 -17.00
N ALA A 46 -4.64 -0.77 -16.04
CA ALA A 46 -4.94 0.59 -15.61
C ALA A 46 -4.15 1.02 -14.36
N ASP A 47 -3.28 0.17 -13.84
CA ASP A 47 -2.47 0.47 -12.67
C ASP A 47 -1.15 1.13 -13.08
N GLU A 48 -0.73 2.12 -12.31
CA GLU A 48 0.57 2.77 -12.46
C GLU A 48 1.61 2.01 -11.64
N VAL A 49 2.54 1.36 -12.34
CA VAL A 49 3.65 0.67 -11.71
C VAL A 49 4.79 1.65 -11.47
N THR A 50 5.16 1.82 -10.21
CA THR A 50 6.28 2.64 -9.77
C THR A 50 7.23 1.83 -8.89
N ASP A 51 8.52 2.11 -8.95
CA ASP A 51 9.49 1.55 -8.03
C ASP A 51 9.67 2.51 -6.86
N VAL A 52 9.28 2.07 -5.66
CA VAL A 52 9.43 2.85 -4.44
C VAL A 52 10.31 2.07 -3.49
N ASN A 53 11.48 2.63 -3.17
CA ASN A 53 12.47 1.99 -2.30
C ASN A 53 12.93 0.59 -2.79
N GLY A 54 12.91 0.32 -4.11
CA GLY A 54 13.26 -0.98 -4.69
C GLY A 54 12.14 -2.03 -4.59
N ILE A 55 10.92 -1.60 -4.24
CA ILE A 55 9.72 -2.43 -4.29
C ILE A 55 8.87 -1.97 -5.46
N ARG A 56 8.50 -2.92 -6.32
CA ARG A 56 7.56 -2.69 -7.41
C ARG A 56 6.16 -2.51 -6.81
N LEU A 57 5.62 -1.31 -6.98
CA LEU A 57 4.34 -0.91 -6.44
C LEU A 57 3.37 -0.61 -7.59
N ALA A 58 2.25 -1.30 -7.66
CA ALA A 58 1.21 -1.07 -8.65
C ALA A 58 0.08 -0.27 -8.01
N ILE A 59 -0.11 0.98 -8.42
CA ILE A 59 -1.13 1.87 -7.85
C ILE A 59 -2.30 1.97 -8.82
N SER A 60 -3.47 1.54 -8.40
CA SER A 60 -4.67 1.66 -9.22
C SER A 60 -5.06 3.11 -9.42
N SER A 61 -5.64 3.41 -10.58
CA SER A 61 -6.14 4.74 -10.95
C SER A 61 -7.02 5.37 -9.85
N ASP A 62 -7.88 4.57 -9.21
CA ASP A 62 -8.79 5.01 -8.14
C ASP A 62 -8.07 5.35 -6.83
N ALA A 63 -6.96 4.66 -6.55
CA ALA A 63 -6.14 4.88 -5.37
C ALA A 63 -5.08 5.97 -5.57
N LYS A 64 -4.80 6.39 -6.81
CA LYS A 64 -3.66 7.24 -7.15
C LYS A 64 -3.69 8.60 -6.44
N GLU A 65 -4.87 9.24 -6.37
CA GLU A 65 -5.01 10.52 -5.66
C GLU A 65 -4.78 10.35 -4.16
N ALA A 66 -5.41 9.36 -3.53
CA ALA A 66 -5.25 9.08 -2.11
C ALA A 66 -3.79 8.69 -1.79
N ALA A 67 -3.22 7.73 -2.52
CA ALA A 67 -1.86 7.24 -2.34
C ALA A 67 -0.80 8.34 -2.49
N SER A 68 -1.05 9.35 -3.31
CA SER A 68 -0.12 10.47 -3.50
C SER A 68 0.18 11.22 -2.20
N SER A 69 -0.84 11.42 -1.35
CA SER A 69 -0.74 12.08 -0.04
C SER A 69 -0.50 11.12 1.13
N LEU A 70 -0.59 9.81 0.93
CA LEU A 70 -0.44 8.81 1.98
C LEU A 70 1.00 8.31 2.09
N THR A 71 1.36 7.93 3.32
CA THR A 71 2.59 7.20 3.65
C THR A 71 2.19 5.81 4.11
N LEU A 72 2.77 4.79 3.49
CA LEU A 72 2.60 3.41 3.90
C LEU A 72 3.64 3.10 4.99
N ASP A 73 3.13 2.71 6.14
CA ASP A 73 3.92 2.36 7.31
C ASP A 73 3.56 0.95 7.79
N PHE A 74 4.39 0.37 8.66
CA PHE A 74 4.13 -0.92 9.25
C PHE A 74 4.03 -0.76 10.76
N ASP A 75 2.81 -0.93 11.26
CA ASP A 75 2.58 -0.87 12.67
C ASP A 75 2.79 -2.27 13.26
N ALA A 76 3.98 -2.48 13.81
CA ALA A 76 4.31 -3.71 14.54
C ALA A 76 3.76 -3.70 15.98
N GLN A 77 3.34 -2.54 16.48
CA GLN A 77 3.01 -2.33 17.89
C GLN A 77 1.50 -2.30 18.19
N GLY A 78 0.65 -2.19 17.18
CA GLY A 78 -0.79 -2.24 17.33
C GLY A 78 -1.32 -3.62 17.67
N GLU A 79 -2.64 -3.69 17.88
CA GLU A 79 -3.35 -4.92 18.26
C GLU A 79 -3.13 -6.08 17.27
N GLN A 80 -2.83 -5.76 16.00
CA GLN A 80 -2.41 -6.71 14.99
C GLN A 80 -1.27 -6.11 14.15
N PRO A 81 -0.11 -6.79 14.03
CA PRO A 81 0.97 -6.29 13.19
C PRO A 81 0.52 -6.23 11.73
N GLY A 82 0.61 -5.07 11.11
CA GLY A 82 0.06 -4.87 9.78
C GLY A 82 0.51 -3.58 9.11
N LEU A 83 0.27 -3.53 7.79
CA LEU A 83 0.51 -2.33 7.01
C LEU A 83 -0.59 -1.30 7.30
N VAL A 84 -0.18 -0.10 7.66
CA VAL A 84 -1.06 1.03 7.98
C VAL A 84 -0.76 2.20 7.05
N MET A 85 -1.75 3.03 6.81
CA MET A 85 -1.56 4.24 6.00
C MET A 85 -1.70 5.46 6.88
N VAL A 86 -0.63 6.24 6.90
CA VAL A 86 -0.51 7.46 7.70
C VAL A 86 -0.63 8.66 6.77
N GLY A 87 -1.38 9.68 7.19
CA GLY A 87 -1.56 10.92 6.44
C GLY A 87 -2.93 11.11 5.79
N ALA A 88 -3.89 10.21 6.01
CA ALA A 88 -5.28 10.49 5.66
C ALA A 88 -5.78 11.67 6.50
N PRO A 89 -6.49 12.67 5.92
CA PRO A 89 -7.08 13.73 6.72
C PRO A 89 -8.03 13.10 7.72
N ASN A 90 -7.76 13.29 9.01
CA ASN A 90 -8.62 12.83 10.09
C ASN A 90 -10.02 13.39 9.85
N CYS A 91 -10.97 12.54 9.44
CA CYS A 91 -12.37 12.92 9.44
C CYS A 91 -12.87 12.77 10.88
N CYS A 92 -12.86 13.91 11.60
CA CYS A 92 -13.49 14.28 12.87
C CYS A 92 -13.74 13.19 13.93
#